data_AF-A0A6I1E9F5-F1
#
_entry.id   AF-A0A6I1E9F5-F1
#
_cell.length_a   1.000
_cell.length_b   1.000
_cell.length_c   1.000
_cell.angle_alpha   90.00
_cell.angle_beta   90.00
_cell.angle_gamma   90.00
#
_symmetry.space_group_name_H-M   'P 1'
#
loop_
_entity.id
_entity.type
_entity.pdbx_description
1 polymer ?
#
loop_
_entity_poly.entity_id
_entity_poly.type
_entity_poly.pdbx_seq_one_letter_code
_entity_poly.pdbx_strand_id
1 'polypeptide(L)'
;MPEIKIHIGGREFEVVCKEGEEDFLHAAAAMLDVEADALNTAMGRIPESRMLLMSGLMLADKTASLEDQLAAAARENEGGPLAHEVSAEIDKLKADLATANDELKAVGEKLKVADDKVEVAEKALAEKEKSLAEKTAEAEQSAANAEDSNSKLVLAVNAIERMVESIEKKGA
;
A
#
# COMPACT_ATOMS: atom_id res chain seq x y z
N MET A 1 -52.67 2.06 -4.27
CA MET A 1 -52.27 1.20 -5.40
C MET A 1 -52.76 1.89 -6.65
N PRO A 2 -51.86 2.49 -7.45
CA PRO A 2 -52.25 3.16 -8.68
C PRO A 2 -52.73 2.14 -9.73
N GLU A 3 -53.75 2.53 -10.49
CA GLU A 3 -54.21 1.84 -11.70
C GLU A 3 -53.54 2.51 -12.90
N ILE A 4 -52.85 1.73 -13.73
CA ILE A 4 -52.12 2.22 -14.89
C ILE A 4 -52.73 1.63 -16.15
N LYS A 5 -52.87 2.50 -17.16
CA LYS A 5 -53.31 2.13 -18.50
C LYS A 5 -52.10 1.91 -19.39
N ILE A 6 -52.02 0.72 -19.98
CA ILE A 6 -50.99 0.32 -20.94
C ILE A 6 -51.62 -0.02 -22.29
N HIS A 7 -50.85 0.10 -23.36
CA HIS A 7 -51.30 -0.20 -24.71
C HIS A 7 -50.46 -1.35 -25.28
N ILE A 8 -51.13 -2.40 -25.77
CA ILE A 8 -50.48 -3.59 -26.36
C ILE A 8 -51.27 -4.02 -27.61
N GLY A 9 -50.60 -4.13 -28.75
CA GLY A 9 -51.16 -4.56 -30.04
C GLY A 9 -52.36 -3.72 -30.47
N GLY A 10 -52.32 -2.40 -30.22
CA GLY A 10 -53.38 -1.44 -30.53
C GLY A 10 -54.60 -1.49 -29.61
N ARG A 11 -54.49 -2.06 -28.40
CA ARG A 11 -55.57 -2.16 -27.39
C ARG A 11 -55.12 -1.62 -26.04
N GLU A 12 -56.05 -1.05 -25.28
CA GLU A 12 -55.81 -0.53 -23.92
C GLU A 12 -56.11 -1.61 -22.86
N PHE A 13 -55.21 -1.74 -21.88
CA PHE A 13 -55.32 -2.63 -20.73
C PHE A 13 -55.10 -1.84 -19.44
N GLU A 14 -55.84 -2.19 -18.40
CA GLU A 14 -55.72 -1.57 -17.08
C GLU A 14 -55.11 -2.58 -16.10
N VAL A 15 -53.98 -2.21 -15.50
CA VAL A 15 -53.18 -3.08 -14.63
C VAL A 15 -52.85 -2.33 -13.34
N VAL A 16 -52.97 -3.03 -12.22
CA VAL A 16 -52.61 -2.52 -10.91
C VAL A 16 -51.14 -2.85 -10.65
N CYS A 17 -50.33 -1.84 -10.34
CA CYS A 17 -48.93 -2.03 -9.93
C CYS A 17 -48.68 -1.48 -8.53
N LYS A 18 -47.48 -1.77 -8.01
CA LYS A 18 -47.01 -1.13 -6.79
C LYS A 18 -46.55 0.30 -7.09
N GLU A 19 -46.60 1.14 -6.06
CA GLU A 19 -46.08 2.50 -6.14
C GLU A 19 -44.57 2.48 -6.43
N GLY A 20 -44.14 3.18 -7.49
CA GLY A 20 -42.75 3.20 -7.95
C GLY A 20 -42.35 2.12 -8.96
N GLU A 21 -43.24 1.18 -9.32
CA GLU A 21 -43.00 0.17 -10.38
C GLU A 21 -43.61 0.57 -11.74
N GLU A 22 -44.11 1.80 -11.86
CA GLU A 22 -44.86 2.30 -13.03
C GLU A 22 -44.03 2.24 -14.32
N ASP A 23 -42.79 2.72 -14.25
CA ASP A 23 -41.87 2.75 -15.40
C ASP A 23 -41.48 1.33 -15.87
N PHE A 24 -41.30 0.40 -14.92
CA PHE A 24 -41.01 -0.99 -15.25
C PHE A 24 -42.20 -1.65 -15.96
N LEU A 25 -43.42 -1.35 -15.52
CA LEU A 25 -44.63 -1.84 -16.18
C LEU A 25 -44.75 -1.27 -17.59
N HIS A 26 -44.49 0.02 -17.79
CA HIS A 26 -44.50 0.64 -19.12
C HIS A 26 -43.44 0.04 -20.04
N ALA A 27 -42.23 -0.20 -19.54
CA ALA A 27 -41.17 -0.86 -20.30
C ALA A 27 -41.56 -2.30 -20.68
N ALA A 28 -42.14 -3.06 -19.76
CA ALA A 28 -42.61 -4.42 -20.01
C ALA A 28 -43.75 -4.44 -21.05
N ALA A 29 -44.71 -3.51 -20.94
CA ALA A 29 -45.79 -3.37 -21.89
C ALA A 29 -45.25 -3.03 -23.29
N ALA A 30 -44.28 -2.11 -23.40
CA ALA A 30 -43.66 -1.76 -24.67
C ALA A 30 -42.93 -2.95 -25.31
N MET A 31 -42.25 -3.79 -24.53
CA MET A 31 -41.61 -5.00 -25.06
C MET A 31 -42.64 -5.99 -25.61
N LEU A 32 -43.77 -6.16 -24.91
CA LEU A 32 -44.84 -7.04 -25.37
C LEU A 32 -45.59 -6.46 -26.60
N ASP A 33 -45.76 -5.14 -26.66
CA ASP A 33 -46.38 -4.41 -27.76
C ASP A 33 -45.59 -4.58 -29.08
N VAL A 34 -44.26 -4.56 -29.03
CA VAL A 34 -43.40 -4.82 -30.20
C VAL A 34 -43.67 -6.19 -30.80
N GLU A 35 -43.76 -7.23 -29.98
CA GLU A 35 -44.01 -8.60 -30.47
C GLU A 35 -45.47 -8.74 -30.96
N ALA A 36 -46.42 -8.08 -30.28
CA ALA A 36 -47.82 -8.03 -30.69
C ALA A 36 -48.03 -7.36 -32.05
N ASP A 37 -47.34 -6.24 -32.30
CA ASP A 37 -47.38 -5.51 -33.56
C ASP A 37 -46.72 -6.28 -34.71
N ALA A 38 -45.64 -7.00 -34.42
CA ALA A 38 -45.03 -7.91 -35.39
C ALA A 38 -46.02 -9.01 -35.83
N LEU A 39 -46.74 -9.60 -34.88
CA LEU A 39 -47.78 -10.61 -35.17
C LEU A 39 -48.96 -10.02 -35.95
N ASN A 40 -49.45 -8.85 -35.56
CA ASN A 40 -50.52 -8.15 -36.26
C ASN A 40 -50.12 -7.84 -37.72
N THR A 41 -48.88 -7.44 -37.95
CA THR A 41 -48.34 -7.16 -39.29
C THR A 41 -48.21 -8.43 -40.13
N ALA A 42 -47.73 -9.53 -39.53
CA ALA A 42 -47.44 -10.77 -40.26
C ALA A 42 -48.70 -11.61 -40.57
N MET A 43 -49.67 -11.66 -39.66
CA MET A 43 -50.81 -12.58 -39.74
C MET A 43 -52.16 -11.88 -39.89
N GLY A 44 -52.19 -10.55 -39.90
CA GLY A 44 -53.43 -9.76 -40.03
C GLY A 44 -54.28 -9.79 -38.76
N ARG A 45 -55.60 -9.99 -38.90
CA ARG A 45 -56.53 -9.98 -37.75
C ARG A 45 -56.43 -11.27 -36.93
N ILE A 46 -55.70 -11.22 -35.82
CA ILE A 46 -55.62 -12.30 -34.83
C ILE A 46 -56.51 -11.95 -33.61
N PRO A 47 -57.21 -12.91 -33.00
CA PRO A 47 -57.84 -12.71 -31.70
C PRO A 47 -56.82 -12.32 -30.63
N GLU A 48 -57.19 -11.39 -29.76
CA GLU A 48 -56.34 -10.81 -28.72
C GLU A 48 -55.67 -11.86 -27.83
N SER A 49 -56.44 -12.83 -27.33
CA SER A 49 -55.91 -13.89 -26.45
C SER A 49 -54.83 -14.74 -27.13
N ARG A 50 -54.95 -14.96 -28.44
CA ARG A 50 -53.93 -15.67 -29.22
C ARG A 50 -52.72 -14.78 -29.48
N MET A 51 -52.93 -13.50 -29.79
CA MET A 51 -51.83 -12.56 -30.00
C MET A 51 -51.00 -12.37 -28.73
N LEU A 52 -51.62 -12.16 -27.57
CA LEU A 52 -50.91 -12.02 -26.29
C LEU A 52 -50.16 -13.30 -25.91
N LEU A 53 -50.77 -14.48 -26.10
CA LEU A 53 -50.10 -15.76 -25.85
C LEU A 53 -48.85 -15.93 -26.73
N MET A 54 -48.98 -15.64 -28.03
CA MET A 54 -47.86 -15.76 -28.97
C MET A 54 -46.77 -14.73 -28.68
N SER A 55 -47.14 -13.48 -28.39
CA SER A 55 -46.20 -12.41 -28.01
C SER A 55 -45.41 -12.78 -26.75
N GLY A 56 -46.10 -13.32 -25.73
CA GLY A 56 -45.47 -13.79 -24.51
C GLY A 56 -44.51 -14.97 -24.74
N LEU A 57 -44.88 -15.93 -25.59
CA LEU A 57 -44.00 -17.05 -25.95
C LEU A 57 -42.77 -16.60 -26.73
N MET A 58 -42.90 -15.65 -27.65
CA MET A 58 -41.78 -15.07 -28.40
C MET A 58 -40.81 -14.33 -27.48
N LEU A 59 -41.33 -13.54 -26.53
CA LEU A 59 -40.51 -12.84 -25.54
C LEU A 59 -39.78 -13.82 -24.60
N ALA A 60 -40.46 -14.90 -24.20
CA ALA A 60 -39.86 -15.96 -23.38
C ALA A 60 -38.73 -16.69 -24.12
N ASP A 61 -38.92 -17.03 -25.40
CA ASP A 61 -37.90 -17.68 -26.24
C ASP A 61 -36.66 -16.80 -26.40
N LYS A 62 -36.86 -15.50 -26.66
CA LYS A 62 -35.77 -14.52 -26.74
C LYS A 62 -35.01 -14.40 -25.42
N THR A 63 -35.72 -14.40 -24.31
CA THR A 63 -35.10 -14.34 -22.97
C THR A 63 -34.27 -15.60 -22.71
N ALA A 64 -34.81 -16.79 -22.99
CA ALA A 64 -34.07 -18.05 -22.86
C ALA A 64 -32.81 -18.08 -23.75
N SER A 65 -32.92 -17.60 -25.00
CA SER A 65 -31.76 -17.51 -25.90
C SER A 65 -30.67 -16.56 -25.37
N LEU A 66 -31.05 -15.43 -24.77
CA LEU A 66 -30.10 -14.49 -24.15
C LEU A 66 -29.45 -15.08 -22.90
N GLU A 67 -30.23 -15.78 -22.06
CA GLU A 67 -29.71 -16.48 -20.89
C GLU A 67 -28.71 -17.58 -21.28
N ASP A 68 -28.99 -18.35 -22.32
CA ASP A 68 -28.08 -19.37 -22.85
C ASP A 68 -26.79 -18.75 -23.40
N GLN A 69 -26.88 -17.62 -24.12
CA GLN A 69 -25.70 -16.89 -24.61
C GLN A 69 -24.85 -16.35 -23.46
N LEU A 70 -25.49 -15.80 -22.42
CA LEU A 70 -24.80 -15.34 -21.21
C LEU A 70 -24.14 -16.50 -20.48
N ALA A 71 -24.81 -17.64 -20.34
CA ALA A 71 -24.26 -18.83 -19.71
C ALA A 71 -23.07 -19.40 -20.51
N ALA A 72 -23.14 -19.39 -21.84
CA ALA A 72 -22.04 -19.79 -22.71
C ALA A 72 -20.83 -18.86 -22.57
N ALA A 73 -21.06 -17.53 -22.59
CA ALA A 73 -20.00 -16.54 -22.42
C ALA A 73 -19.37 -16.58 -21.02
N ALA A 74 -20.15 -16.87 -19.98
CA ALA A 74 -19.65 -17.07 -18.62
C ALA A 74 -18.74 -18.30 -18.56
N ARG A 75 -19.14 -19.43 -19.16
CA ARG A 75 -18.31 -20.65 -19.22
C ARG A 75 -17.00 -20.43 -19.98
N GLU A 76 -17.03 -19.66 -21.06
CA GLU A 76 -15.82 -19.31 -21.81
C GLU A 76 -14.86 -18.45 -20.97
N ASN A 77 -15.37 -17.55 -20.14
CA ASN A 77 -14.52 -16.74 -19.26
C ASN A 77 -14.03 -17.48 -18.01
N GLU A 78 -14.82 -18.40 -17.45
CA GLU A 78 -14.43 -19.15 -16.25
C GLU A 78 -13.53 -20.35 -16.54
N GLY A 79 -13.53 -20.88 -17.77
CA GLY A 79 -12.75 -22.06 -18.17
C GLY A 79 -11.89 -21.89 -19.43
N GLY A 80 -11.81 -20.69 -19.99
CA GLY A 80 -11.09 -20.44 -21.24
C GLY A 80 -9.57 -20.40 -21.08
N PRO A 81 -8.81 -20.50 -22.19
CA PRO A 81 -7.34 -20.42 -22.20
C PRO A 81 -6.79 -19.17 -21.50
N LEU A 82 -7.47 -18.03 -21.63
CA LEU A 82 -7.09 -16.79 -20.96
C LEU A 82 -7.20 -16.87 -19.44
N ALA A 83 -8.21 -17.56 -18.89
CA ALA A 83 -8.36 -17.70 -17.44
C ALA A 83 -7.22 -18.54 -16.85
N HIS A 84 -6.80 -19.59 -17.56
CA HIS A 84 -5.65 -20.40 -17.17
C HIS A 84 -4.34 -19.61 -17.27
N GLU A 85 -4.12 -18.87 -18.36
CA GLU A 85 -2.93 -18.03 -18.56
C GLU A 85 -2.80 -16.94 -17.49
N VAL A 86 -3.91 -16.24 -17.19
CA VAL A 86 -3.95 -15.23 -16.12
C VAL A 86 -3.71 -15.88 -14.74
N SER A 87 -4.29 -17.04 -14.47
CA SER A 87 -4.06 -17.75 -13.20
C SER A 87 -2.59 -18.18 -13.02
N ALA A 88 -1.95 -18.65 -14.09
CA ALA A 88 -0.55 -19.05 -14.07
C ALA A 88 0.39 -17.84 -13.86
N GLU A 89 0.09 -16.70 -14.49
CA GLU A 89 0.83 -15.45 -14.28
C GLU A 89 0.68 -14.95 -12.83
N ILE A 90 -0.54 -15.03 -12.26
CA ILE A 90 -0.81 -14.66 -10.87
C ILE A 90 -0.02 -15.54 -9.90
N ASP A 91 0.04 -16.85 -10.13
CA ASP A 91 0.77 -17.77 -9.25
C ASP A 91 2.28 -17.56 -9.32
N LYS A 92 2.81 -17.26 -10.52
CA LYS A 92 4.20 -16.85 -10.69
C LYS A 92 4.52 -15.55 -9.93
N LEU A 93 3.69 -14.52 -10.10
CA LEU A 93 3.85 -13.24 -9.40
C LEU A 93 3.77 -13.41 -7.88
N LYS A 94 2.91 -14.29 -7.38
CA LYS A 94 2.84 -14.61 -5.95
C LYS A 94 4.11 -15.29 -5.45
N ALA A 95 4.68 -16.21 -6.23
CA ALA A 95 5.93 -16.89 -5.88
C ALA A 95 7.12 -15.89 -5.85
N ASP A 96 7.18 -15.00 -6.83
CA ASP A 96 8.19 -13.94 -6.89
C ASP A 96 8.05 -12.99 -5.69
N LEU A 97 6.82 -12.59 -5.34
CA LEU A 97 6.54 -11.72 -4.20
C LEU A 97 6.89 -12.38 -2.86
N ALA A 98 6.62 -13.68 -2.71
CA ALA A 98 7.02 -14.44 -1.52
C ALA A 98 8.55 -14.44 -1.36
N THR A 99 9.27 -14.70 -2.46
CA THR A 99 10.74 -14.68 -2.49
C THR A 99 11.28 -13.31 -2.10
N ALA A 100 10.78 -12.24 -2.72
CA ALA A 100 11.19 -10.87 -2.41
C ALA A 100 10.90 -10.48 -0.95
N ASN A 101 9.79 -10.96 -0.38
CA ASN A 101 9.45 -10.70 1.02
C ASN A 101 10.42 -11.40 1.99
N ASP A 102 10.86 -12.61 1.68
CA ASP A 102 11.84 -13.31 2.49
C ASP A 102 13.24 -12.66 2.40
N GLU A 103 13.64 -12.17 1.22
CA GLU A 103 14.83 -11.35 1.08
C GLU A 103 14.75 -10.05 1.89
N LEU A 104 13.59 -9.37 1.87
CA LEU A 104 13.37 -8.14 2.62
C LEU A 104 13.50 -8.39 4.14
N LYS A 105 12.95 -9.49 4.65
CA LYS A 105 13.11 -9.89 6.06
C LYS A 105 14.57 -10.11 6.42
N ALA A 106 15.32 -10.81 5.56
CA ALA A 106 16.74 -11.06 5.79
C ALA A 106 17.57 -9.76 5.81
N VAL A 107 17.23 -8.79 4.95
CA VAL A 107 17.85 -7.45 4.99
C VAL A 107 17.46 -6.70 6.27
N GLY A 108 16.19 -6.78 6.69
CA GLY A 108 15.71 -6.17 7.93
C GLY A 108 16.44 -6.70 9.18
N GLU A 109 16.69 -8.00 9.26
CA GLU A 109 17.50 -8.59 10.34
C GLU A 109 18.94 -8.09 10.33
N LYS A 110 19.57 -8.01 9.15
CA LYS A 110 20.93 -7.46 9.03
C LYS A 110 20.99 -5.99 9.44
N LEU A 111 19.96 -5.21 9.13
CA LEU A 111 19.88 -3.80 9.50
C LEU A 111 19.79 -3.62 11.02
N LYS A 112 18.97 -4.44 11.72
CA LYS A 112 18.92 -4.43 13.19
C LYS A 112 20.28 -4.71 13.83
N VAL A 113 20.99 -5.72 13.32
CA VAL A 113 22.34 -6.04 13.81
C VAL A 113 23.32 -4.90 13.55
N ALA A 114 23.17 -4.18 12.43
CA ALA A 114 24.00 -3.01 12.16
C ALA A 114 23.68 -1.85 13.12
N ASP A 115 22.40 -1.62 13.41
CA ASP A 115 21.93 -0.58 14.34
C ASP A 115 22.46 -0.82 15.77
N ASP A 116 22.33 -2.06 16.28
CA ASP A 116 22.88 -2.45 17.58
C ASP A 116 24.40 -2.23 17.66
N LYS A 117 25.12 -2.49 16.56
CA LYS A 117 26.58 -2.27 16.49
C LYS A 117 26.95 -0.79 16.49
N VAL A 118 26.15 0.06 15.84
CA VAL A 118 26.36 1.51 15.84
C VAL A 118 26.18 2.06 17.25
N GLU A 119 25.12 1.64 17.97
CA GLU A 119 24.88 2.09 19.35
C GLU A 119 26.04 1.70 20.28
N VAL A 120 26.56 0.47 20.15
CA VAL A 120 27.73 0.01 20.94
C VAL A 120 28.98 0.81 20.58
N ALA A 121 29.20 1.11 19.30
CA ALA A 121 30.35 1.89 18.85
C ALA A 121 30.31 3.33 19.37
N GLU A 122 29.13 3.97 19.38
CA GLU A 122 28.94 5.31 19.93
C GLU A 122 29.26 5.36 21.43
N LYS A 123 28.77 4.39 22.21
CA LYS A 123 29.09 4.28 23.64
C LYS A 123 30.59 4.09 23.88
N ALA A 124 31.24 3.23 23.11
CA ALA A 124 32.67 2.98 23.22
C ALA A 124 33.52 4.22 22.85
N LEU A 125 33.08 5.02 21.88
CA LEU A 125 33.73 6.28 21.53
C LEU A 125 33.60 7.30 22.66
N ALA A 126 32.42 7.44 23.26
CA ALA A 126 32.20 8.35 24.40
C ALA A 126 33.07 7.99 25.62
N GLU A 127 33.23 6.70 25.94
CA GLU A 127 34.12 6.25 27.01
C GLU A 127 35.59 6.55 26.70
N LYS A 128 36.02 6.35 25.44
CA LYS A 128 37.38 6.69 25.02
C LYS A 128 37.66 8.17 25.09
N GLU A 129 36.72 9.02 24.66
CA GLU A 129 36.86 10.48 24.76
C GLU A 129 37.02 10.93 26.21
N LYS A 130 36.24 10.36 27.14
CA LYS A 130 36.37 10.64 28.56
C LYS A 130 37.75 10.23 29.11
N SER A 131 38.21 9.03 28.79
CA SER A 131 39.54 8.56 29.22
C SER A 131 40.67 9.39 28.61
N LEU A 132 40.51 9.87 27.38
CA LEU A 132 41.49 10.75 26.74
C LEU A 132 41.54 12.10 27.46
N ALA A 133 40.39 12.67 27.81
CA ALA A 133 40.29 13.94 28.53
C ALA A 133 40.93 13.88 29.94
N GLU A 134 40.72 12.78 30.67
CA GLU A 134 41.37 12.53 31.97
C GLU A 134 42.90 12.47 31.82
N LYS A 135 43.40 11.70 30.84
CA LYS A 135 44.85 11.60 30.57
C LYS A 135 45.48 12.92 30.13
N THR A 136 44.77 13.73 29.34
CA THR A 136 45.28 15.05 28.94
C THR A 136 45.36 16.00 30.13
N ALA A 137 44.39 15.96 31.05
CA ALA A 137 44.41 16.77 32.27
C ALA A 137 45.56 16.36 33.21
N GLU A 138 45.79 15.05 33.40
CA GLU A 138 46.92 14.55 34.18
C GLU A 138 48.27 14.96 33.58
N ALA A 139 48.40 14.91 32.25
CA ALA A 139 49.60 15.34 31.55
C ALA A 139 49.87 16.85 31.72
N GLU A 140 48.85 17.70 31.59
CA GLU A 140 48.96 19.15 31.81
C GLU A 140 49.39 19.47 33.24
N GLN A 141 48.80 18.80 34.24
CA GLN A 141 49.16 19.02 35.65
C GLN A 141 50.59 18.56 35.95
N SER A 142 51.04 17.46 35.35
CA SER A 142 52.43 16.99 35.47
C SER A 142 53.43 17.98 34.85
N ALA A 143 53.08 18.60 33.72
CA ALA A 143 53.90 19.61 33.05
C ALA A 143 54.01 20.89 33.90
N ALA A 144 52.89 21.38 34.46
CA ALA A 144 52.89 22.55 35.34
C ALA A 144 53.76 22.34 36.60
N ASN A 145 53.71 21.15 37.20
CA ASN A 145 54.56 20.80 38.35
C ASN A 145 56.06 20.74 37.99
N ALA A 146 56.38 20.27 36.78
CA ALA A 146 57.75 20.24 36.28
C ALA A 146 58.29 21.67 36.03
N GLU A 147 57.47 22.57 35.48
CA GLU A 147 57.84 23.98 35.30
C GLU A 147 58.07 24.70 36.64
N ASP A 148 57.20 24.51 37.64
CA ASP A 148 57.37 25.09 38.97
C ASP A 148 58.65 24.56 39.65
N SER A 149 58.92 23.26 39.53
CA SER A 149 60.14 22.64 40.04
C SER A 149 61.40 23.21 39.36
N ASN A 150 61.35 23.40 38.04
CA ASN A 150 62.46 23.98 37.28
C ASN A 150 62.71 25.45 37.67
N SER A 151 61.64 26.24 37.84
CA SER A 151 61.73 27.63 38.31
C SER A 151 62.40 27.74 39.69
N LYS A 152 62.05 26.85 40.62
CA LYS A 152 62.68 26.77 41.95
C LYS A 152 64.17 26.42 41.86
N LEU A 153 64.54 25.47 40.99
CA LEU A 153 65.94 25.12 40.76
C LEU A 153 66.73 26.30 40.20
N VAL A 154 66.19 27.03 39.23
CA VAL A 154 66.82 28.24 38.67
C VAL A 154 67.06 29.29 39.76
N LEU A 155 66.06 29.53 40.62
CA LEU A 155 66.23 30.45 41.75
C LEU A 155 67.30 29.99 42.74
N ALA A 156 67.38 28.69 43.02
CA ALA A 156 68.38 28.11 43.92
C ALA A 156 69.80 28.24 43.33
N VAL A 157 69.98 27.96 42.04
CA VAL A 157 71.26 28.14 41.34
C VAL A 157 71.71 29.60 41.40
N ASN A 158 70.83 30.54 41.05
CA ASN A 158 71.14 31.97 41.13
C ASN A 158 71.50 32.44 42.55
N ALA A 159 70.87 31.86 43.59
CA ALA A 159 71.19 32.16 44.98
C ALA A 159 72.58 31.63 45.37
N ILE A 160 72.95 30.44 44.92
CA ILE A 160 74.27 29.85 45.14
C ILE A 160 75.34 30.70 44.45
N GLU A 161 75.13 31.13 43.20
CA GLU A 161 76.07 32.01 42.49
C GLU A 161 76.36 33.30 43.26
N ARG A 162 75.33 33.97 43.79
CA ARG A 162 75.51 35.18 44.63
C ARG A 162 76.28 34.91 45.93
N MET A 163 76.09 33.73 46.53
CA MET A 163 76.85 33.34 47.72
C MET A 163 78.32 33.11 47.38
N VAL A 164 78.61 32.47 46.25
CA VAL A 164 79.99 32.27 45.75
C VAL A 164 80.66 33.62 45.50
N GLU A 165 80.02 34.54 44.79
CA GLU A 165 80.55 35.90 44.55
C GLU A 165 80.81 36.68 45.85
N SER A 166 79.96 36.50 46.87
CA SER A 166 80.10 37.14 48.18
C SER A 166 81.27 36.56 49.00
N ILE A 167 81.51 35.24 48.88
CA ILE A 167 82.66 34.57 49.49
C ILE A 167 83.96 35.04 48.80
N GLU A 168 83.99 35.10 47.47
CA GLU A 168 85.14 35.59 46.71
C GLU A 168 85.51 37.04 47.08
N LYS A 169 84.51 37.92 47.31
CA LYS A 169 84.75 39.30 47.75
C LYS A 169 85.23 39.46 49.20
N LYS A 170 85.00 38.48 50.07
CA LYS A 170 85.44 38.51 51.49
C LYS A 170 86.78 37.80 51.72
N GLY A 171 87.25 37.02 50.75
CA GLY A 171 88.53 36.30 50.80
C GLY A 171 89.73 37.04 50.19
N ALA A 172 89.51 38.25 49.65
CA ALA A 172 90.54 39.17 49.14
C ALA A 172 90.77 40.33 50.12
#